data_AF-A0A6L3X5Z3-F1
#
_entry.id   AF-A0A6L3X5Z3-F1
#
_cell.length_a   1.000
_cell.length_b   1.000
_cell.length_c   1.000
_cell.angle_alpha   90.00
_cell.angle_beta   90.00
_cell.angle_gamma   90.00
#
_symmetry.space_group_name_H-M   'P 1'
#
loop_
_entity.id
_entity.type
_entity.pdbx_description
1 polymer ?
#
loop_
_entity_poly.entity_id
_entity_poly.type
_entity_poly.pdbx_seq_one_letter_code
_entity_poly.pdbx_strand_id
1 'polypeptide(L)'
;VGIVGSVSEHSELPLNGLTSVVEVMDSEPVYSTSTWRLLLWAADYYHHPIGDVLFHALPIMLRQGKSASHAPMWYWFATEQGQAVDINSLKRSQKQQQALASLRQGKIWRHQVAELE
;
A
#
# COMPACT_ATOMS: atom_id res chain seq x y z
N VAL A 1 11.20 -2.96 10.74
CA VAL A 1 11.38 -1.82 9.81
C VAL A 1 11.76 -0.61 10.63
N GLY A 2 12.70 0.19 10.17
CA GLY A 2 13.15 1.44 10.81
C GLY A 2 13.31 2.53 9.76
N ILE A 3 13.31 3.80 10.18
CA ILE A 3 13.57 4.95 9.31
C ILE A 3 14.95 5.51 9.68
N VAL A 4 15.83 5.65 8.70
CA VAL A 4 17.18 6.20 8.90
C VAL A 4 17.07 7.70 9.19
N GLY A 5 17.47 8.13 10.38
CA GLY A 5 17.43 9.55 10.78
C GLY A 5 18.59 10.38 10.22
N SER A 6 19.77 9.79 10.13
CA SER A 6 20.98 10.39 9.58
C SER A 6 22.00 9.32 9.21
N VAL A 7 22.93 9.65 8.31
CA VAL A 7 24.06 8.79 7.94
C VAL A 7 25.35 9.53 8.27
N SER A 8 26.31 8.84 8.89
CA SER A 8 27.60 9.38 9.33
C SER A 8 28.66 8.30 9.29
N GLU A 9 29.93 8.69 9.16
CA GLU A 9 31.10 7.80 9.29
C GLU A 9 31.57 7.65 10.74
N HIS A 10 30.94 8.38 11.67
CA HIS A 10 31.27 8.37 13.10
C HIS A 10 30.12 7.79 13.93
N SER A 11 30.49 6.93 14.88
CA SER A 11 29.59 6.31 15.86
C SER A 11 30.15 6.54 17.27
N GLU A 12 29.26 6.82 18.22
CA GLU A 12 29.60 6.91 19.65
C GLU A 12 29.94 5.53 20.24
N LEU A 13 29.49 4.45 19.58
CA LEU A 13 29.77 3.06 19.95
C LEU A 13 30.83 2.44 19.04
N PRO A 14 31.62 1.45 19.54
CA PRO A 14 32.55 0.68 18.72
C PRO A 14 31.86 -0.04 17.55
N LEU A 15 32.44 0.06 16.35
CA LEU A 15 31.87 -0.50 15.13
C LEU A 15 31.62 -2.02 15.18
N ASN A 16 32.45 -2.77 15.92
CA ASN A 16 32.30 -4.22 16.07
C ASN A 16 31.08 -4.63 16.91
N GLY A 17 30.49 -3.71 17.67
CA GLY A 17 29.26 -3.94 18.44
C GLY A 17 27.99 -3.57 17.69
N LEU A 18 28.10 -2.98 16.50
CA LEU A 18 26.95 -2.55 15.70
C LEU A 18 26.43 -3.69 14.82
N THR A 19 25.11 -3.83 14.77
CA THR A 19 24.46 -4.73 13.83
C THR A 19 24.33 -4.07 12.46
N SER A 20 24.51 -4.86 11.40
CA SER A 20 24.35 -4.39 10.02
C SER A 20 22.88 -4.27 9.63
N VAL A 21 22.57 -3.32 8.75
CA VAL A 21 21.25 -3.20 8.11
C VAL A 21 21.03 -4.43 7.22
N VAL A 22 19.86 -5.06 7.33
CA VAL A 22 19.52 -6.28 6.58
C VAL A 22 19.17 -5.95 5.12
N GLU A 23 18.35 -4.93 4.91
CA GLU A 23 17.81 -4.54 3.60
C GLU A 23 17.44 -3.06 3.61
N VAL A 24 17.62 -2.39 2.47
CA VAL A 24 17.13 -1.02 2.21
C VAL A 24 15.86 -1.13 1.38
N MET A 25 14.72 -0.72 1.95
CA MET A 25 13.39 -0.94 1.36
C MET A 25 13.00 0.10 0.30
N ASP A 26 13.48 1.33 0.46
CA ASP A 26 13.15 2.46 -0.41
C ASP A 26 14.44 3.08 -0.96
N SER A 27 14.50 3.31 -2.27
CA SER A 27 15.63 3.96 -2.94
C SER A 27 15.65 5.47 -2.76
N GLU A 28 14.49 6.05 -2.44
CA GLU A 28 14.30 7.49 -2.19
C GLU A 28 13.57 7.71 -0.87
N PRO A 29 13.76 8.86 -0.20
CA PRO A 29 13.04 9.16 1.03
C PRO A 29 11.52 9.17 0.84
N VAL A 30 10.80 8.46 1.71
CA VAL A 30 9.33 8.44 1.72
C VAL A 30 8.69 9.78 2.14
N TYR A 31 9.48 10.70 2.70
CA TYR A 31 9.05 12.06 3.05
C TYR A 31 9.69 13.10 2.14
N SER A 32 8.90 14.13 1.80
CA SER A 32 9.48 15.37 1.28
C SER A 32 10.39 16.02 2.32
N THR A 33 11.38 16.82 1.87
CA THR A 33 12.28 17.55 2.77
C THR A 33 11.53 18.46 3.75
N SER A 34 10.45 19.11 3.31
CA SER A 34 9.62 19.96 4.17
C SER A 34 8.88 19.16 5.25
N THR A 35 8.30 18.01 4.88
CA THR A 35 7.61 17.13 5.83
C THR A 35 8.59 16.56 6.84
N TRP A 36 9.78 16.13 6.38
CA TRP A 36 10.85 15.64 7.25
C TRP A 36 11.22 16.66 8.33
N ARG A 37 11.50 17.91 7.93
CA ARG A 37 11.84 19.00 8.87
C ARG A 37 10.70 19.28 9.85
N LEU A 38 9.46 19.28 9.39
CA LEU A 38 8.29 19.48 10.24
C LEU A 38 8.15 18.38 11.29
N LEU A 39 8.34 17.11 10.91
CA LEU A 39 8.23 15.98 11.83
C LEU A 39 9.35 15.97 12.87
N LEU A 40 10.58 16.29 12.46
CA LEU A 40 11.71 16.46 13.40
C LEU A 40 11.42 17.58 14.41
N TRP A 41 10.96 18.73 13.93
CA TRP A 41 10.56 19.84 14.80
C TRP A 41 9.41 19.44 15.74
N ALA A 42 8.39 18.75 15.25
CA ALA A 42 7.25 18.34 16.05
C ALA A 42 7.65 17.33 17.14
N ALA A 43 8.51 16.37 16.82
CA ALA A 43 9.01 15.41 17.80
C ALA A 43 9.78 16.10 18.94
N ASP A 44 10.65 17.05 18.60
CA ASP A 44 11.39 17.86 19.57
C ASP A 44 10.47 18.75 20.40
N TYR A 45 9.61 19.54 19.74
CA TYR A 45 8.71 20.50 20.39
C TYR A 45 7.69 19.84 21.31
N TYR A 46 7.08 18.74 20.87
CA TYR A 46 6.09 18.01 21.67
C TYR A 46 6.72 16.92 22.55
N HIS A 47 8.05 16.81 22.58
CA HIS A 47 8.80 15.81 23.36
C HIS A 47 8.29 14.37 23.15
N HIS A 48 7.91 14.03 21.91
CA HIS A 48 7.47 12.69 21.55
C HIS A 48 8.63 11.88 20.96
N PRO A 49 8.68 10.55 21.19
CA PRO A 49 9.69 9.69 20.56
C PRO A 49 9.69 9.85 19.04
N ILE A 50 10.84 10.19 18.47
CA ILE A 50 10.92 10.49 17.02
C ILE A 50 10.49 9.30 16.16
N GLY A 51 10.79 8.07 16.59
CA GLY A 51 10.33 6.86 15.90
C GLY A 51 8.82 6.83 15.76
N ASP A 52 8.09 7.08 16.84
CA ASP A 52 6.62 7.07 16.84
C ASP A 52 6.07 8.19 15.96
N VAL A 53 6.63 9.40 16.04
CA VAL A 53 6.20 10.54 15.21
C VAL A 53 6.37 10.24 13.72
N LEU A 54 7.53 9.70 13.32
CA LEU A 54 7.78 9.32 11.93
C LEU A 54 6.81 8.21 11.50
N PHE A 55 6.74 7.10 12.22
CA PHE A 55 5.85 6.00 11.82
C PHE A 55 4.38 6.42 11.80
N HIS A 56 3.91 7.24 12.75
CA HIS A 56 2.53 7.73 12.77
C HIS A 56 2.17 8.63 11.59
N ALA A 57 3.14 9.31 10.98
CA ALA A 57 2.91 10.12 9.80
C ALA A 57 2.69 9.28 8.52
N LEU A 58 3.04 7.99 8.51
CA LEU A 58 2.90 7.12 7.35
C LEU A 58 1.55 6.38 7.30
N PRO A 59 1.05 6.04 6.10
CA PRO A 59 0.02 5.01 5.92
C PRO A 59 0.44 3.67 6.53
N ILE A 60 -0.52 2.91 7.07
CA ILE A 60 -0.28 1.63 7.77
C ILE A 60 0.55 0.64 6.92
N MET A 61 0.29 0.58 5.61
CA MET A 61 1.00 -0.34 4.71
C MET A 61 2.51 -0.03 4.62
N LEU A 62 2.89 1.24 4.64
CA LEU A 62 4.31 1.65 4.62
C LEU A 62 4.98 1.38 5.97
N ARG A 63 4.25 1.52 7.09
CA ARG A 63 4.77 1.13 8.43
C ARG A 63 5.11 -0.35 8.49
N GLN A 64 4.36 -1.17 7.75
CA GLN A 64 4.59 -2.62 7.63
C GLN A 64 5.71 -2.98 6.63
N GLY A 65 6.36 -1.99 6.01
CA GLY A 65 7.42 -2.23 5.01
C GLY A 65 6.89 -2.69 3.66
N LYS A 66 5.62 -2.42 3.33
CA LYS A 66 5.15 -2.63 1.95
C LYS A 66 5.68 -1.50 1.06
N SER A 67 5.98 -1.85 -0.19
CA SER A 67 6.48 -0.89 -1.19
C SER A 67 5.56 0.33 -1.31
N ALA A 68 6.15 1.52 -1.35
CA ALA A 68 5.49 2.78 -1.69
C ALA A 68 5.18 2.90 -3.19
N SER A 69 4.66 1.83 -3.79
CA SER A 69 4.23 1.77 -5.18
C SER A 69 2.72 1.66 -5.27
N HIS A 70 2.16 2.12 -6.40
CA HIS A 70 0.76 1.87 -6.70
C HIS A 70 0.52 0.36 -6.77
N ALA A 71 -0.27 -0.15 -5.84
CA ALA A 71 -0.72 -1.54 -5.93
C ALA A 71 -1.53 -1.71 -7.22
N PRO A 72 -1.29 -2.78 -8.00
CA PRO A 72 -2.09 -3.05 -9.18
C PRO A 72 -3.56 -3.21 -8.77
N MET A 73 -4.43 -2.38 -9.34
CA MET A 73 -5.86 -2.51 -9.10
C MET A 73 -6.40 -3.65 -9.95
N TRP A 74 -6.94 -4.67 -9.28
CA TRP A 74 -7.56 -5.81 -9.94
C TRP A 74 -9.01 -5.50 -10.31
N TYR A 75 -9.40 -5.84 -11.54
CA TYR A 75 -10.78 -5.76 -12.00
C TYR A 75 -11.19 -7.03 -12.74
N TRP A 76 -12.49 -7.28 -12.74
CA TRP A 76 -13.14 -8.31 -13.52
C TRP A 76 -13.77 -7.67 -14.76
N PHE A 77 -13.79 -8.40 -15.87
CA PHE A 77 -14.46 -7.98 -17.10
C PHE A 77 -15.04 -9.21 -17.80
N ALA A 78 -16.10 -9.02 -18.59
CA ALA A 78 -16.62 -10.09 -19.44
C ALA A 78 -15.64 -10.36 -20.59
N THR A 79 -15.22 -11.61 -20.74
CA THR A 79 -14.48 -12.08 -21.93
C THR A 79 -15.36 -11.99 -23.17
N GLU A 80 -14.78 -12.12 -24.37
CA GLU A 80 -15.55 -12.13 -25.63
C GLU A 80 -16.65 -13.19 -25.64
N GLN A 81 -16.33 -14.40 -25.18
CA GLN A 81 -17.30 -15.48 -25.00
C GLN A 81 -18.38 -15.10 -23.98
N GLY A 82 -17.97 -14.46 -22.87
CA GLY A 82 -18.89 -13.93 -21.87
C GLY A 82 -19.83 -12.84 -22.39
N GLN A 83 -19.45 -12.09 -23.43
CA GLN A 83 -20.34 -11.15 -24.10
C GLN A 83 -21.28 -11.83 -25.10
N ALA A 84 -20.81 -12.85 -25.82
CA ALA A 84 -21.55 -13.53 -26.88
C ALA A 84 -22.58 -14.56 -26.39
N VAL A 85 -22.37 -15.18 -25.23
CA VAL A 85 -23.28 -16.21 -24.68
C VAL A 85 -24.69 -15.63 -24.47
N ASP A 86 -25.74 -16.41 -24.74
CA ASP A 86 -27.08 -15.99 -24.32
C ASP A 86 -27.18 -16.04 -22.80
N ILE A 87 -27.44 -14.89 -22.17
CA ILE A 87 -27.54 -14.76 -20.72
C ILE A 87 -28.68 -15.62 -20.14
N ASN A 88 -29.71 -15.91 -20.94
CA ASN A 88 -30.83 -16.76 -20.55
C ASN A 88 -30.49 -18.24 -20.52
N SER A 89 -29.34 -18.66 -21.08
CA SER A 89 -28.84 -20.03 -20.95
C SER A 89 -28.39 -20.35 -19.51
N LEU A 90 -28.09 -19.32 -18.71
CA LEU A 90 -27.64 -19.43 -17.31
C LEU A 90 -28.80 -19.46 -16.30
N LYS A 91 -30.03 -19.76 -16.74
CA LYS A 91 -31.27 -19.72 -15.93
C LYS A 91 -31.22 -20.47 -14.59
N ARG A 92 -30.40 -21.53 -14.48
CA ARG A 92 -30.24 -22.32 -13.24
C ARG A 92 -29.22 -21.74 -12.27
N SER A 93 -28.48 -20.71 -12.67
CA SER A 93 -27.39 -20.09 -11.91
C SER A 93 -27.60 -18.58 -11.82
N GLN A 94 -28.62 -18.17 -11.07
CA GLN A 94 -29.07 -16.78 -11.01
C GLN A 94 -27.97 -15.79 -10.59
N LYS A 95 -27.08 -16.16 -9.66
CA LYS A 95 -25.92 -15.35 -9.28
C LYS A 95 -24.89 -15.19 -10.42
N GLN A 96 -24.65 -16.24 -11.21
CA GLN A 96 -23.75 -16.17 -12.36
C GLN A 96 -24.36 -15.29 -13.47
N GLN A 97 -25.69 -15.36 -13.64
CA GLN A 97 -26.42 -14.52 -14.58
C GLN A 97 -26.33 -13.04 -14.19
N GLN A 98 -26.57 -12.72 -12.92
CA GLN A 98 -26.44 -11.36 -12.39
C GLN A 98 -25.01 -10.83 -12.51
N ALA A 99 -24.01 -11.63 -12.08
CA ALA A 99 -22.61 -11.26 -12.20
C ALA A 99 -22.21 -10.99 -13.66
N LEU A 100 -22.61 -11.85 -14.60
CA LEU A 100 -22.32 -11.65 -16.02
C LEU A 100 -23.06 -10.43 -16.59
N ALA A 101 -24.30 -10.17 -16.17
CA ALA A 101 -25.03 -8.96 -16.55
C ALA A 101 -24.28 -7.69 -16.14
N SER A 102 -23.78 -7.64 -14.92
CA SER A 102 -22.99 -6.51 -14.41
C SER A 102 -21.64 -6.38 -15.13
N LEU A 103 -20.95 -7.49 -15.39
CA LEU A 103 -19.67 -7.51 -16.11
C LEU A 103 -19.79 -7.10 -17.60
N ARG A 104 -20.98 -7.19 -18.19
CA ARG A 104 -21.26 -6.68 -19.56
C ARG A 104 -21.43 -5.17 -19.62
N GLN A 105 -21.80 -4.53 -18.51
CA GLN A 105 -21.97 -3.08 -18.45
C GLN A 105 -20.62 -2.36 -18.29
N GLY A 106 -19.60 -3.04 -17.77
CA GLY A 106 -18.26 -2.51 -17.64
C GLY A 106 -17.37 -3.38 -16.77
N LYS A 107 -16.10 -2.95 -16.61
CA LYS A 107 -15.20 -3.58 -15.65
C LYS A 107 -15.65 -3.31 -14.22
N ILE A 108 -15.58 -4.34 -13.37
CA ILE A 108 -15.91 -4.25 -11.95
C ILE A 108 -14.61 -4.38 -11.16
N TRP A 109 -14.25 -3.36 -10.38
CA TRP A 109 -13.06 -3.44 -9.55
C TRP A 109 -13.27 -4.42 -8.39
N ARG A 110 -12.21 -5.14 -7.99
CA ARG A 110 -12.29 -6.16 -6.93
C ARG A 110 -12.87 -5.64 -5.61
N HIS A 111 -12.64 -4.36 -5.29
CA HIS A 111 -13.19 -3.74 -4.07
C HIS A 111 -14.69 -3.43 -4.17
N GLN A 112 -15.24 -3.28 -5.37
CA GLN A 112 -16.67 -3.01 -5.61
C GLN A 112 -17.52 -4.28 -5.61
N VAL A 113 -16.90 -5.46 -5.65
CA VAL A 113 -17.63 -6.74 -5.71
C VAL A 113 -18.55 -6.93 -4.50
N ALA A 114 -18.15 -6.43 -3.33
CA ALA A 114 -18.98 -6.50 -2.10
C ALA A 114 -20.19 -5.57 -2.13
N GLU A 115 -20.22 -4.56 -3.00
CA GLU A 115 -21.35 -3.62 -3.16
C GLU A 115 -22.40 -4.16 -4.15
N LEU A 116 -22.11 -5.29 -4.81
CA LEU A 116 -22.95 -5.92 -5.84
C LEU A 116 -23.71 -7.16 -5.30
N GLU A 117 -23.64 -7.43 -4.00
CA GLU A 117 -24.49 -8.43 -3.32
C GLU A 117 -25.91 -7.93 -3.07
#